data_AF-A0AAD9SRN1-F1
#
_entry.id   AF-A0AAD9SRN1-F1
#
_cell.length_a   1.000
_cell.length_b   1.000
_cell.length_c   1.000
_cell.angle_alpha   90.00
_cell.angle_beta   90.00
_cell.angle_gamma   90.00
#
_symmetry.space_group_name_H-M   'P 1'
#
loop_
_entity.id
_entity.type
_entity.pdbx_description
1 polymer ?
#
loop_
_entity_poly.entity_id
_entity_poly.type
_entity_poly.pdbx_seq_one_letter_code
_entity_poly.pdbx_strand_id
1 'polypeptide(L)'
;MSVLRKTSMMAAQVRNSSGKASQALRTWPIHSVYRSPVVIVSTQRRHMSDSPASVQKDTQSKHMDYHGACHCGGIKVHLRTQKTPSELGARACQCGFCRLHGGSFTSDAAGALSIKTAGSVNRYRMGTGTAEFLICTNCGVVPAATWKRDDGKLLSVVRVQCLDIRDELEKYTKKWSLEHELDNPEERFKRRSRTWTPTEIEK
;
A
#
# COMPACT_ATOMS: atom_id res chain seq x y z
N MET A 1 -50.03 -29.60 39.29
CA MET A 1 -50.68 -28.55 38.47
C MET A 1 -49.85 -27.29 38.61
N SER A 2 -48.99 -26.99 37.65
CA SER A 2 -48.20 -25.76 37.61
C SER A 2 -48.30 -25.18 36.21
N VAL A 3 -48.79 -23.93 36.16
CA VAL A 3 -49.15 -23.18 34.97
C VAL A 3 -47.88 -22.45 34.50
N LEU A 4 -47.35 -22.83 33.34
CA LEU A 4 -46.33 -22.03 32.65
C LEU A 4 -46.95 -21.34 31.44
N ARG A 5 -46.98 -20.02 31.55
CA ARG A 5 -47.57 -19.06 30.62
C ARG A 5 -46.79 -19.02 29.30
N LYS A 6 -47.51 -19.11 28.19
CA LYS A 6 -47.03 -18.73 26.86
C LYS A 6 -46.89 -17.21 26.79
N THR A 7 -45.71 -16.72 26.45
CA THR A 7 -45.52 -15.36 25.93
C THR A 7 -44.97 -15.46 24.51
N SER A 8 -45.82 -15.13 23.55
CA SER A 8 -45.49 -14.74 22.18
C SER A 8 -45.62 -13.22 22.08
N MET A 9 -45.03 -12.62 21.04
CA MET A 9 -44.92 -11.19 20.66
C MET A 9 -43.50 -10.64 20.88
N MET A 10 -42.88 -9.91 19.94
CA MET A 10 -43.26 -9.48 18.60
C MET A 10 -41.97 -9.12 17.86
N ALA A 11 -41.86 -9.50 16.58
CA ALA A 11 -40.77 -9.08 15.71
C ALA A 11 -40.89 -7.58 15.41
N ALA A 12 -39.87 -6.80 15.77
CA ALA A 12 -39.77 -5.41 15.37
C ALA A 12 -39.30 -5.32 13.90
N GLN A 13 -40.22 -4.93 13.01
CA GLN A 13 -39.91 -4.59 11.63
C GLN A 13 -39.20 -3.23 11.58
N VAL A 14 -37.91 -3.24 11.23
CA VAL A 14 -37.20 -2.02 10.80
C VAL A 14 -37.48 -1.83 9.32
N ARG A 15 -38.36 -0.88 9.00
CA ARG A 15 -38.52 -0.35 7.64
C ARG A 15 -37.39 0.66 7.42
N ASN A 16 -36.59 0.49 6.37
CA ASN A 16 -35.78 1.57 5.86
C ASN A 16 -36.21 1.89 4.43
N SER A 17 -36.76 3.08 4.28
CA SER A 17 -37.20 3.70 3.04
C SER A 17 -35.99 4.09 2.19
N SER A 18 -36.08 3.70 0.93
CA SER A 18 -35.21 4.08 -0.17
C SER A 18 -35.09 5.60 -0.32
N GLY A 19 -33.91 6.14 -0.02
CA GLY A 19 -33.48 7.48 -0.43
C GLY A 19 -32.31 7.36 -1.40
N LYS A 20 -32.60 7.33 -2.71
CA LYS A 20 -31.60 7.38 -3.77
C LYS A 20 -30.97 8.78 -3.78
N ALA A 21 -29.63 8.86 -3.71
CA ALA A 21 -28.89 10.05 -4.10
C ALA A 21 -27.81 9.65 -5.12
N SER A 22 -27.75 10.47 -6.16
CA SER A 22 -27.18 10.29 -7.49
C SER A 22 -25.70 9.93 -7.54
N GLN A 23 -25.37 8.90 -8.32
CA GLN A 23 -24.03 8.69 -8.88
C GLN A 23 -23.74 9.79 -9.91
N ALA A 24 -22.89 10.74 -9.56
CA ALA A 24 -22.26 11.64 -10.52
C ALA A 24 -21.09 10.89 -11.18
N LEU A 25 -21.35 10.31 -12.35
CA LEU A 25 -20.30 9.81 -13.24
C LEU A 25 -19.46 11.01 -13.69
N ARG A 26 -18.27 11.15 -13.10
CA ARG A 26 -17.26 12.13 -13.54
C ARG A 26 -16.61 11.57 -14.81
N THR A 27 -17.09 12.00 -15.96
CA THR A 27 -16.43 11.78 -17.24
C THR A 27 -15.20 12.70 -17.30
N TRP A 28 -14.03 12.13 -17.59
CA TRP A 28 -12.79 12.88 -17.77
C TRP A 28 -12.64 13.27 -19.24
N PRO A 29 -12.37 14.54 -19.57
CA PRO A 29 -12.15 14.96 -20.95
C PRO A 29 -10.76 14.54 -21.43
N ILE A 30 -10.73 13.76 -22.49
CA ILE A 30 -9.54 13.45 -23.29
C ILE A 30 -9.17 14.72 -24.07
N HIS A 31 -8.18 15.47 -23.59
CA HIS A 31 -7.67 16.65 -24.31
C HIS A 31 -6.42 16.31 -25.12
N SER A 32 -6.59 16.50 -26.43
CA SER A 32 -5.73 17.28 -27.31
C SER A 32 -4.30 16.78 -27.57
N VAL A 33 -4.15 16.16 -28.74
CA VAL A 33 -2.88 15.87 -29.40
C VAL A 33 -2.18 17.20 -29.75
N TYR A 34 -1.09 17.52 -29.06
CA TYR A 34 -0.27 18.70 -29.33
C TYR A 34 0.66 18.39 -30.50
N ARG A 35 0.54 19.14 -31.60
CA ARG A 35 1.37 19.01 -32.81
C ARG A 35 2.49 20.06 -32.73
N SER A 36 3.71 19.64 -32.42
CA SER A 36 4.88 20.53 -32.46
C SER A 36 5.32 20.82 -33.90
N PRO A 37 5.78 22.03 -34.21
CA PRO A 37 6.38 22.34 -35.50
C PRO A 37 7.82 21.80 -35.58
N VAL A 38 8.16 21.26 -36.75
CA VAL A 38 9.51 20.82 -37.12
C VAL A 38 10.36 22.06 -37.39
N VAL A 39 11.46 22.20 -36.64
CA VAL A 39 12.51 23.20 -36.91
C VAL A 39 13.68 22.50 -37.59
N ILE A 40 13.98 22.91 -38.82
CA ILE A 40 15.15 22.48 -39.58
C ILE A 40 16.34 23.30 -39.08
N VAL A 41 17.32 22.66 -38.43
CA VAL A 41 18.57 23.29 -37.99
C VAL A 41 19.67 22.91 -38.96
N SER A 42 20.29 23.91 -39.58
CA SER A 42 21.40 23.80 -40.51
C SER A 42 22.64 23.20 -39.84
N THR A 43 23.25 22.20 -40.49
CA THR A 43 24.46 21.54 -40.03
C THR A 43 25.70 22.38 -40.38
N GLN A 44 26.29 23.05 -39.37
CA GLN A 44 27.62 23.63 -39.50
C GLN A 44 28.63 22.84 -38.67
N ARG A 45 29.49 22.15 -39.41
CA ARG A 45 30.59 21.30 -38.96
C ARG A 45 31.62 22.16 -38.21
N ARG A 46 31.82 21.93 -36.91
CA ARG A 46 32.95 22.48 -36.16
C ARG A 46 33.88 21.35 -35.72
N HIS A 47 35.16 21.60 -35.96
CA HIS A 47 36.29 20.73 -35.73
C HIS A 47 36.38 20.25 -34.28
N MET A 48 36.67 18.95 -34.12
CA MET A 48 37.10 18.31 -32.89
C MET A 48 38.48 18.85 -32.48
N SER A 49 38.59 19.24 -31.21
CA SER A 49 39.86 19.27 -30.49
C SER A 49 39.63 18.59 -29.15
N ASP A 50 40.29 17.45 -28.98
CA ASP A 50 40.22 16.58 -27.81
C ASP A 50 40.82 17.23 -26.56
N SER A 51 40.09 17.11 -25.45
CA SER A 51 40.65 17.15 -24.09
C SER A 51 39.71 16.38 -23.15
N PRO A 52 40.22 15.45 -22.32
CA PRO A 52 39.36 14.57 -21.54
C PRO A 52 38.91 15.30 -20.27
N ALA A 53 37.77 15.98 -20.37
CA ALA A 53 37.03 16.37 -19.17
C ALA A 53 36.48 15.11 -18.51
N SER A 54 36.93 14.84 -17.29
CA SER A 54 36.42 13.79 -16.41
C SER A 54 34.90 13.85 -16.34
N VAL A 55 34.23 12.87 -16.97
CA VAL A 55 32.79 12.70 -16.90
C VAL A 55 32.43 12.30 -15.48
N GLN A 56 32.06 13.26 -14.64
CA GLN A 56 31.36 12.97 -13.40
C GLN A 56 29.95 12.51 -13.79
N LYS A 57 29.71 11.20 -13.69
CA LYS A 57 28.36 10.64 -13.80
C LYS A 57 27.59 11.03 -12.55
N ASP A 58 26.86 12.15 -12.64
CA ASP A 58 25.79 12.46 -11.72
C ASP A 58 24.75 11.34 -11.80
N THR A 59 24.89 10.34 -10.93
CA THR A 59 23.91 9.26 -10.79
C THR A 59 22.75 9.84 -9.98
N GLN A 60 21.91 10.62 -10.65
CA GLN A 60 20.72 11.19 -10.04
C GLN A 60 19.74 10.04 -9.79
N SER A 61 19.81 9.47 -8.59
CA SER A 61 18.92 8.42 -8.10
C SER A 61 17.48 8.94 -8.13
N LYS A 62 16.74 8.60 -9.19
CA LYS A 62 15.34 8.97 -9.32
C LYS A 62 14.51 8.11 -8.37
N HIS A 63 14.08 8.71 -7.27
CA HIS A 63 13.06 8.11 -6.41
C HIS A 63 11.69 8.21 -7.11
N MET A 64 10.90 7.14 -6.96
CA MET A 64 9.49 7.07 -7.30
C MET A 64 8.66 7.22 -6.03
N ASP A 65 7.52 7.91 -6.16
CA ASP A 65 6.58 8.17 -5.08
C ASP A 65 5.26 7.46 -5.39
N TYR A 66 4.92 6.46 -4.58
CA TYR A 66 3.69 5.69 -4.70
C TYR A 66 2.74 6.06 -3.57
N HIS A 67 1.69 6.79 -3.94
CA HIS A 67 0.64 7.21 -3.03
C HIS A 67 -0.46 6.16 -2.93
N GLY A 68 -1.25 6.27 -1.86
CA GLY A 68 -2.37 5.41 -1.63
C GLY A 68 -3.19 5.80 -0.40
N ALA A 69 -4.31 5.14 -0.22
CA ALA A 69 -5.15 5.31 0.96
C ALA A 69 -6.06 4.11 1.24
N CYS A 70 -6.65 4.07 2.43
CA CYS A 70 -7.86 3.28 2.65
C CYS A 70 -9.04 3.84 1.83
N HIS A 71 -10.12 3.06 1.71
CA HIS A 71 -11.28 3.42 0.89
C HIS A 71 -11.85 4.83 1.19
N CYS A 72 -11.92 5.21 2.48
CA CYS A 72 -12.46 6.51 2.87
C CYS A 72 -11.41 7.64 2.96
N GLY A 73 -10.13 7.37 2.63
CA GLY A 73 -9.06 8.36 2.71
C GLY A 73 -8.55 8.71 4.12
N GLY A 74 -9.10 8.10 5.17
CA GLY A 74 -8.76 8.40 6.57
C GLY A 74 -7.38 7.87 7.02
N ILE A 75 -6.85 6.87 6.32
CA ILE A 75 -5.46 6.43 6.43
C ILE A 75 -4.83 6.58 5.06
N LYS A 76 -3.84 7.45 4.94
CA LYS A 76 -3.07 7.67 3.71
C LYS A 76 -1.70 7.05 3.86
N VAL A 77 -1.18 6.48 2.78
CA VAL A 77 0.15 5.88 2.71
C VAL A 77 0.93 6.52 1.58
N HIS A 78 2.23 6.70 1.79
CA HIS A 78 3.14 7.20 0.77
C HIS A 78 4.45 6.42 0.86
N LEU A 79 4.70 5.59 -0.14
CA LEU A 79 5.93 4.82 -0.28
C LEU A 79 6.87 5.53 -1.26
N ARG A 80 8.03 5.94 -0.76
CA ARG A 80 9.15 6.41 -1.58
C ARG A 80 10.16 5.29 -1.77
N THR A 81 10.53 4.99 -3.01
CA THR A 81 11.46 3.90 -3.36
C THR A 81 12.17 4.19 -4.68
N GLN A 82 13.32 3.56 -4.92
CA GLN A 82 13.97 3.58 -6.24
C GLN A 82 13.53 2.42 -7.14
N LYS A 83 12.63 1.55 -6.65
CA LYS A 83 12.17 0.35 -7.37
C LYS A 83 10.95 0.62 -8.23
N THR A 84 11.00 0.16 -9.47
CA THR A 84 9.84 0.04 -10.36
C THR A 84 8.84 -0.98 -9.79
N PRO A 85 7.56 -0.99 -10.23
CA PRO A 85 6.60 -1.98 -9.76
C PRO A 85 7.07 -3.43 -9.94
N SER A 86 7.78 -3.75 -11.02
CA SER A 86 8.35 -5.08 -11.26
C SER A 86 9.46 -5.48 -10.28
N GLU A 87 10.30 -4.53 -9.90
CA GLU A 87 11.40 -4.76 -8.95
C GLU A 87 10.90 -4.78 -7.49
N LEU A 88 9.90 -3.94 -7.20
CA LEU A 88 9.26 -3.85 -5.89
C LEU A 88 8.45 -5.13 -5.62
N GLY A 89 7.68 -5.59 -6.61
CA GLY A 89 6.85 -6.80 -6.54
C GLY A 89 5.84 -6.77 -5.38
N ALA A 90 5.17 -7.90 -5.16
CA ALA A 90 4.25 -8.05 -4.05
C ALA A 90 4.07 -9.51 -3.61
N ARG A 91 3.64 -9.68 -2.36
CA ARG A 91 3.44 -10.98 -1.73
C ARG A 91 1.98 -11.14 -1.30
N ALA A 92 1.29 -12.11 -1.90
CA ALA A 92 -0.03 -12.55 -1.48
C ALA A 92 0.10 -13.56 -0.33
N CYS A 93 0.04 -13.07 0.91
CA CYS A 93 0.14 -13.89 2.11
C CYS A 93 -1.05 -14.85 2.23
N GLN A 94 -0.79 -16.11 2.54
CA GLN A 94 -1.80 -17.17 2.58
C GLN A 94 -2.39 -17.42 3.98
N CYS A 95 -2.16 -16.55 4.97
CA CYS A 95 -2.77 -16.71 6.30
C CYS A 95 -4.28 -16.45 6.27
N GLY A 96 -5.01 -16.96 7.27
CA GLY A 96 -6.47 -16.84 7.33
C GLY A 96 -6.96 -15.39 7.18
N PHE A 97 -6.34 -14.46 7.88
CA PHE A 97 -6.65 -13.03 7.78
C PHE A 97 -6.40 -12.47 6.38
N CYS A 98 -5.21 -12.69 5.79
CA CYS A 98 -4.90 -12.15 4.47
C CYS A 98 -5.77 -12.77 3.38
N ARG A 99 -6.12 -14.06 3.47
CA ARG A 99 -7.05 -14.71 2.53
C ARG A 99 -8.46 -14.13 2.62
N LEU A 100 -8.99 -13.92 3.83
CA LEU A 100 -10.31 -13.33 4.03
C LEU A 100 -10.38 -11.86 3.58
N HIS A 101 -9.28 -11.12 3.74
CA HIS A 101 -9.22 -9.72 3.33
C HIS A 101 -8.65 -9.51 1.92
N GLY A 102 -8.30 -10.55 1.16
CA GLY A 102 -7.64 -10.43 -0.15
C GLY A 102 -6.34 -9.62 -0.12
N GLY A 103 -5.51 -9.78 0.93
CA GLY A 103 -4.36 -8.93 1.20
C GLY A 103 -3.09 -9.36 0.47
N SER A 104 -2.61 -8.50 -0.43
CA SER A 104 -1.25 -8.56 -0.97
C SER A 104 -0.45 -7.38 -0.44
N PHE A 105 0.82 -7.61 -0.12
CA PHE A 105 1.66 -6.61 0.53
C PHE A 105 3.00 -6.45 -0.17
N THR A 106 3.50 -5.21 -0.21
CA THR A 106 4.83 -4.88 -0.71
C THR A 106 5.64 -4.08 0.30
N SER A 107 6.96 -4.06 0.12
CA SER A 107 7.90 -3.34 0.97
C SER A 107 9.26 -3.18 0.29
N ASP A 108 10.03 -2.21 0.78
CA ASP A 108 11.39 -1.94 0.35
C ASP A 108 12.24 -1.47 1.53
N ALA A 109 13.22 -2.28 1.94
CA ALA A 109 14.09 -1.94 3.07
C ALA A 109 14.96 -0.69 2.82
N ALA A 110 15.20 -0.33 1.56
CA ALA A 110 15.90 0.90 1.17
C ALA A 110 14.95 2.09 0.91
N GLY A 111 13.64 1.87 1.02
CA GLY A 111 12.62 2.89 0.83
C GLY A 111 12.24 3.59 2.13
N ALA A 112 11.23 4.46 2.05
CA ALA A 112 10.62 5.12 3.18
C ALA A 112 9.09 5.08 3.04
N LEU A 113 8.38 4.73 4.11
CA LEU A 113 6.92 4.74 4.17
C LEU A 113 6.45 5.81 5.16
N SER A 114 5.63 6.74 4.70
CA SER A 114 4.86 7.63 5.58
C SER A 114 3.41 7.15 5.64
N ILE A 115 2.85 7.09 6.84
CA ILE A 115 1.44 6.78 7.08
C ILE A 115 0.81 7.95 7.83
N LYS A 116 -0.25 8.55 7.28
CA LYS A 116 -0.98 9.63 7.95
C LYS A 116 -2.38 9.15 8.33
N THR A 117 -2.80 9.38 9.57
CA THR A 117 -4.07 8.86 10.12
C THR A 117 -4.96 9.98 10.64
N ALA A 118 -5.96 10.41 9.86
CA ALA A 118 -6.87 11.50 10.26
C ALA A 118 -8.01 11.08 11.21
N GLY A 119 -7.98 9.85 11.73
CA GLY A 119 -9.04 9.30 12.56
C GLY A 119 -8.61 8.03 13.29
N SER A 120 -9.56 7.37 13.94
CA SER A 120 -9.29 6.17 14.72
C SER A 120 -8.76 5.02 13.85
N VAL A 121 -7.71 4.37 14.35
CA VAL A 121 -7.11 3.18 13.75
C VAL A 121 -7.18 2.06 14.77
N ASN A 122 -7.79 0.94 14.39
CA ASN A 122 -7.71 -0.28 15.19
C ASN A 122 -6.39 -0.99 14.87
N ARG A 123 -5.59 -1.25 15.91
CA ARG A 123 -4.32 -1.99 15.81
C ARG A 123 -4.56 -3.44 16.17
N TYR A 124 -4.63 -4.29 15.16
CA TYR A 124 -4.96 -5.70 15.34
C TYR A 124 -3.72 -6.59 15.28
N ARG A 125 -3.55 -7.47 16.26
CA ARG A 125 -2.49 -8.49 16.32
C ARG A 125 -3.09 -9.87 16.18
N MET A 126 -2.40 -10.76 15.46
CA MET A 126 -2.79 -12.16 15.30
C MET A 126 -1.55 -13.06 15.20
N GLY A 127 -1.76 -14.38 15.23
CA GLY A 127 -0.68 -15.37 15.13
C GLY A 127 0.34 -15.16 16.25
N THR A 128 1.58 -14.87 15.88
CA THR A 128 2.68 -14.64 16.84
C THR A 128 2.56 -13.34 17.64
N GLY A 129 1.58 -12.48 17.34
CA GLY A 129 1.38 -11.21 18.03
C GLY A 129 2.43 -10.14 17.73
N THR A 130 3.40 -10.42 16.85
CA THR A 130 4.56 -9.55 16.60
C THR A 130 4.26 -8.38 15.66
N ALA A 131 3.34 -8.55 14.70
CA ALA A 131 2.94 -7.49 13.77
C ALA A 131 1.55 -6.95 14.12
N GLU A 132 1.38 -5.63 13.98
CA GLU A 132 0.11 -4.93 14.09
C GLU A 132 -0.43 -4.56 12.71
N PHE A 133 -1.62 -5.04 12.38
CA PHE A 133 -2.38 -4.62 11.20
C PHE A 133 -3.14 -3.33 11.53
N LEU A 134 -2.95 -2.29 10.72
CA LEU A 134 -3.65 -1.01 10.87
C LEU A 134 -4.98 -1.09 10.13
N ILE A 135 -6.08 -1.22 10.87
CA ILE A 135 -7.43 -1.32 10.32
C ILE A 135 -8.12 0.04 10.46
N CYS A 136 -8.58 0.60 9.34
CA CYS A 136 -9.38 1.80 9.35
C CYS A 136 -10.74 1.51 10.00
N THR A 137 -11.06 2.19 11.11
CA THR A 137 -12.33 1.95 11.82
C THR A 137 -13.56 2.41 11.04
N ASN A 138 -13.38 3.29 10.05
CA ASN A 138 -14.48 3.83 9.24
C ASN A 138 -14.86 2.92 8.07
N CYS A 139 -13.89 2.25 7.41
CA CYS A 139 -14.16 1.45 6.21
C CYS A 139 -13.66 0.00 6.27
N GLY A 140 -13.04 -0.42 7.36
CA GLY A 140 -12.54 -1.79 7.55
C GLY A 140 -11.31 -2.18 6.71
N VAL A 141 -10.84 -1.30 5.82
CA VAL A 141 -9.64 -1.54 5.00
C VAL A 141 -8.38 -1.57 5.87
N VAL A 142 -7.41 -2.39 5.46
CA VAL A 142 -6.12 -2.61 6.15
C VAL A 142 -4.96 -2.10 5.28
N PRO A 143 -4.55 -0.82 5.38
CA PRO A 143 -3.55 -0.26 4.46
C PRO A 143 -2.13 -0.73 4.72
N ALA A 144 -1.80 -1.14 5.95
CA ALA A 144 -0.45 -1.56 6.30
C ALA A 144 -0.45 -2.55 7.47
N ALA A 145 0.62 -3.35 7.52
CA ALA A 145 1.01 -4.09 8.72
C ALA A 145 2.37 -3.57 9.19
N THR A 146 2.50 -3.36 10.50
CA THR A 146 3.64 -2.71 11.12
C THR A 146 4.28 -3.62 12.15
N TRP A 147 5.58 -3.46 12.37
CA TRP A 147 6.35 -4.20 13.36
C TRP A 147 7.36 -3.25 13.97
N LYS A 148 7.24 -3.03 15.30
CA LYS A 148 8.20 -2.24 16.06
C LYS A 148 9.33 -3.17 16.53
N ARG A 149 10.55 -2.84 16.14
CA ARG A 149 11.77 -3.51 16.57
C ARG A 149 12.16 -3.08 17.99
N ASP A 150 13.00 -3.87 18.63
CA ASP A 150 13.48 -3.61 19.99
C ASP A 150 14.31 -2.32 20.08
N ASP A 151 14.98 -1.92 18.99
CA ASP A 151 15.70 -0.64 18.86
C ASP A 151 14.77 0.56 18.63
N GLY A 152 13.45 0.36 18.74
CA GLY A 152 12.43 1.39 18.58
C GLY A 152 12.04 1.69 17.13
N LYS A 153 12.78 1.19 16.14
CA LYS A 153 12.46 1.45 14.72
C LYS A 153 11.17 0.75 14.31
N LEU A 154 10.32 1.49 13.62
CA LEU A 154 9.08 0.97 13.06
C LEU A 154 9.31 0.56 11.60
N LEU A 155 9.00 -0.69 11.28
CA LEU A 155 9.03 -1.21 9.92
C LEU A 155 7.63 -1.62 9.50
N SER A 156 7.31 -1.51 8.21
CA SER A 156 6.00 -1.91 7.70
C SER A 156 6.05 -2.55 6.32
N VAL A 157 4.96 -3.24 6.01
CA VAL A 157 4.56 -3.59 4.65
C VAL A 157 3.26 -2.84 4.32
N VAL A 158 3.16 -2.33 3.09
CA VAL A 158 1.98 -1.62 2.60
C VAL A 158 1.12 -2.55 1.76
N ARG A 159 -0.20 -2.49 1.94
CA ARG A 159 -1.15 -3.27 1.16
C ARG A 159 -1.21 -2.72 -0.26
N VAL A 160 -0.98 -3.60 -1.25
CA VAL A 160 -0.97 -3.27 -2.67
C VAL A 160 -2.28 -2.64 -3.10
N GLN A 161 -3.42 -3.19 -2.67
CA GLN A 161 -4.75 -2.70 -3.07
C GLN A 161 -5.05 -1.28 -2.59
N CYS A 162 -4.26 -0.74 -1.65
CA CYS A 162 -4.39 0.64 -1.18
C CYS A 162 -3.52 1.63 -1.96
N LEU A 163 -2.58 1.17 -2.79
CA LEU A 163 -1.73 2.02 -3.60
C LEU A 163 -2.42 2.37 -4.93
N ASP A 164 -2.16 3.57 -5.45
CA ASP A 164 -2.70 4.02 -6.73
C ASP A 164 -2.15 3.20 -7.90
N ILE A 165 -0.94 2.64 -7.73
CA ILE A 165 -0.26 1.75 -8.69
C ILE A 165 -0.64 0.27 -8.55
N ARG A 166 -1.74 -0.06 -7.84
CA ARG A 166 -2.12 -1.44 -7.52
C ARG A 166 -2.17 -2.35 -8.76
N ASP A 167 -2.72 -1.87 -9.87
CA ASP A 167 -2.93 -2.68 -11.08
C ASP A 167 -1.58 -3.10 -11.71
N GLU A 168 -0.54 -2.28 -11.54
CA GLU A 168 0.82 -2.61 -11.97
C GLU A 168 1.49 -3.62 -11.02
N LEU A 169 1.34 -3.45 -9.71
CA LEU A 169 1.92 -4.36 -8.71
C LEU A 169 1.23 -5.74 -8.71
N GLU A 170 -0.05 -5.81 -9.04
CA GLU A 170 -0.80 -7.07 -9.11
C GLU A 170 -0.23 -8.02 -10.16
N LYS A 171 0.30 -7.49 -11.28
CA LYS A 171 1.02 -8.28 -12.32
C LYS A 171 2.25 -9.01 -11.77
N TYR A 172 2.86 -8.47 -10.72
CA TYR A 172 4.08 -8.99 -10.10
C TYR A 172 3.83 -9.57 -8.70
N THR A 173 2.56 -9.83 -8.36
CA THR A 173 2.19 -10.42 -7.08
C THR A 173 2.39 -11.93 -7.11
N LYS A 174 3.22 -12.45 -6.19
CA LYS A 174 3.47 -13.89 -6.03
C LYS A 174 2.83 -14.39 -4.74
N LYS A 175 2.31 -15.63 -4.77
CA LYS A 175 1.86 -16.32 -3.55
C LYS A 175 3.04 -16.50 -2.60
N TRP A 176 2.81 -16.27 -1.32
CA TRP A 176 3.82 -16.41 -0.28
C TRP A 176 3.45 -17.57 0.65
N SER A 177 4.35 -18.56 0.79
CA SER A 177 4.15 -19.74 1.64
C SER A 177 3.95 -19.34 3.10
N LEU A 178 3.10 -20.09 3.81
CA LEU A 178 2.90 -19.95 5.25
C LEU A 178 4.09 -20.43 6.07
N GLU A 179 4.92 -21.31 5.52
CA GLU A 179 6.12 -21.84 6.22
C GLU A 179 6.99 -20.69 6.71
N HIS A 180 7.14 -19.64 5.91
CA HIS A 180 7.87 -18.44 6.29
C HIS A 180 7.28 -17.69 7.50
N GLU A 181 5.98 -17.80 7.77
CA GLU A 181 5.39 -17.21 8.97
C GLU A 181 5.51 -18.13 10.20
N LEU A 182 5.78 -19.43 9.96
CA LEU A 182 6.11 -20.44 10.97
C LEU A 182 7.61 -20.53 11.27
N ASP A 183 8.46 -19.76 10.57
CA ASP A 183 9.86 -19.52 10.95
C ASP A 183 9.97 -19.25 12.46
N ASN A 184 11.07 -19.69 13.06
CA ASN A 184 11.34 -19.34 14.45
C ASN A 184 11.42 -17.80 14.60
N PRO A 185 11.21 -17.25 15.81
CA PRO A 185 11.17 -15.80 16.00
C PRO A 185 12.38 -15.05 15.46
N GLU A 186 13.58 -15.61 15.61
CA GLU A 186 14.83 -14.98 15.19
C GLU A 186 14.93 -14.86 13.68
N GLU A 187 14.64 -15.94 12.94
CA GLU A 187 14.63 -15.94 11.47
C GLU A 187 13.60 -14.97 10.91
N ARG A 188 12.38 -14.96 11.47
CA ARG A 188 11.33 -14.03 11.09
C ARG A 188 11.76 -12.57 11.30
N PHE A 189 12.38 -12.25 12.43
CA PHE A 189 12.85 -10.88 12.71
C PHE A 189 14.02 -10.47 11.81
N LYS A 190 14.97 -11.37 11.54
CA LYS A 190 16.05 -11.13 10.57
C LYS A 190 15.47 -10.85 9.18
N ARG A 191 14.52 -11.68 8.71
CA ARG A 191 13.86 -11.51 7.41
C ARG A 191 13.11 -10.19 7.32
N ARG A 192 12.26 -9.86 8.31
CA ARG A 192 11.53 -8.58 8.33
C ARG A 192 12.48 -7.38 8.36
N SER A 193 13.55 -7.44 9.16
CA SER A 193 14.54 -6.37 9.24
C SER A 193 15.26 -6.10 7.90
N ARG A 194 15.44 -7.14 7.07
CA ARG A 194 16.07 -7.04 5.74
C ARG A 194 15.10 -6.66 4.62
N THR A 195 13.79 -6.72 4.84
CA THR A 195 12.79 -6.66 3.74
C THR A 195 11.68 -5.63 3.95
N TRP A 196 11.35 -5.27 5.18
CA TRP A 196 10.26 -4.34 5.48
C TRP A 196 10.75 -2.89 5.40
N THR A 197 9.84 -1.99 5.03
CA THR A 197 10.16 -0.57 4.80
C THR A 197 10.25 0.18 6.12
N PRO A 198 11.31 0.97 6.37
CA PRO A 198 11.33 2.00 7.42
C PRO A 198 10.07 2.88 7.37
N THR A 199 9.41 3.07 8.50
CA THR A 199 8.09 3.72 8.54
C THR A 199 7.98 4.80 9.60
N GLU A 200 7.33 5.90 9.24
CA GLU A 200 6.85 6.92 10.16
C GLU A 200 5.32 6.98 10.12
N ILE A 201 4.69 7.18 11.29
CA ILE A 201 3.24 7.34 11.40
C ILE A 201 2.93 8.70 12.03
N GLU A 202 2.20 9.52 11.30
CA GLU A 202 1.68 10.82 11.74
C GLU A 202 0.18 10.72 12.02
N LYS A 203 -0.27 11.37 13.09
CA LYS A 203 -1.69 11.48 13.47
C LYS A 203 -2.26 12.82 12.99
#